data_AF-B9RDJ4-F1
#
_entry.id   AF-B9RDJ4-F1
#
_cell.length_a   1.000
_cell.length_b   1.000
_cell.length_c   1.000
_cell.angle_alpha   90.00
_cell.angle_beta   90.00
_cell.angle_gamma   90.00
#
_symmetry.space_group_name_H-M   'P 1'
#
loop_
_entity.id
_entity.type
_entity.pdbx_description
1 polymer ?
#
loop_
_entity_poly.entity_id
_entity_poly.type
_entity_poly.pdbx_seq_one_letter_code
_entity_poly.pdbx_strand_id
1 'polypeptide(L)'
;MAAHVGTLPTTPAEKPWKNALVTFLAFLVFGSLPLLSFIVLIPFTNSDQVKFTGACALAAAALVLLGISKGKIAGQSYVPSVVITLTNGAIAATAAYSLGWTLRNVAHLEDTGNAGS
;
A
#
# COMPACT_ATOMS: atom_id res chain seq x y z
N MET A 1 9.66 10.47 -46.73
CA MET A 1 10.19 9.46 -45.79
C MET A 1 9.06 9.16 -44.80
N ALA A 2 8.23 8.15 -45.10
CA ALA A 2 6.97 7.90 -44.41
C ALA A 2 7.19 7.22 -43.06
N ALA A 3 6.57 7.76 -42.01
CA ALA A 3 6.57 7.17 -40.68
C ALA A 3 5.76 5.85 -40.68
N HIS A 4 6.44 4.75 -40.39
CA HIS A 4 5.84 3.45 -40.16
C HIS A 4 5.17 3.47 -38.76
N VAL A 5 3.88 3.82 -38.72
CA VAL A 5 3.04 3.61 -37.54
C VAL A 5 3.06 2.12 -37.23
N GLY A 6 3.80 1.75 -36.19
CA GLY A 6 3.84 0.38 -35.68
C GLY A 6 2.46 0.00 -35.16
N THR A 7 1.64 -0.59 -36.00
CA THR A 7 0.43 -1.29 -35.58
C THR A 7 0.86 -2.59 -34.89
N LEU A 8 1.25 -2.49 -33.61
CA LEU A 8 0.40 -3.06 -32.56
C LEU A 8 -0.59 -4.10 -33.10
N PRO A 9 -0.32 -5.42 -33.26
CA PRO A 9 -1.41 -6.36 -33.51
C PRO A 9 -2.49 -6.05 -32.49
N THR A 10 -3.62 -5.54 -32.95
CA THR A 10 -4.77 -5.22 -32.11
C THR A 10 -5.34 -6.56 -31.69
N THR A 11 -4.67 -7.21 -30.73
CA THR A 11 -5.20 -8.33 -29.96
C THR A 11 -6.63 -7.96 -29.60
N PRO A 12 -7.61 -8.86 -29.81
CA PRO A 12 -9.03 -8.53 -29.72
C PRO A 12 -9.26 -7.72 -28.46
N ALA A 13 -9.68 -6.47 -28.64
CA ALA A 13 -9.71 -5.41 -27.65
C ALA A 13 -10.02 -5.98 -26.25
N GLU A 14 -8.97 -6.23 -25.46
CA GLU A 14 -9.15 -6.58 -24.07
C GLU A 14 -9.84 -5.36 -23.46
N LYS A 15 -11.13 -5.51 -23.13
CA LYS A 15 -11.99 -4.36 -22.84
C LYS A 15 -11.33 -3.57 -21.71
N PRO A 16 -10.93 -2.30 -21.91
CA PRO A 16 -10.13 -1.55 -20.94
C PRO A 16 -10.84 -1.46 -19.57
N TRP A 17 -12.17 -1.49 -19.57
CA TRP A 17 -12.99 -1.60 -18.37
C TRP A 17 -12.69 -2.84 -17.51
N LYS A 18 -12.43 -4.01 -18.12
CA LYS A 18 -12.11 -5.24 -17.38
C LYS A 18 -10.76 -5.10 -16.66
N ASN A 19 -9.76 -4.54 -17.33
CA ASN A 19 -8.43 -4.33 -16.76
C ASN A 19 -8.46 -3.28 -15.64
N ALA A 20 -9.23 -2.21 -15.81
CA ALA A 20 -9.48 -1.22 -14.76
C ALA A 20 -10.17 -1.85 -13.54
N LEU A 21 -11.21 -2.67 -13.74
CA LEU A 21 -11.93 -3.36 -12.67
C LEU A 21 -11.01 -4.30 -11.88
N VAL A 22 -10.18 -5.08 -12.57
CA VAL A 22 -9.22 -6.01 -11.95
C VAL A 22 -8.19 -5.23 -11.12
N THR A 23 -7.68 -4.12 -11.66
CA THR A 23 -6.69 -3.27 -10.96
C THR A 23 -7.31 -2.62 -9.71
N PHE A 24 -8.55 -2.13 -9.83
CA PHE A 24 -9.29 -1.55 -8.72
C PHE A 24 -9.52 -2.56 -7.59
N LEU A 25 -10.02 -3.76 -7.92
CA LEU A 25 -10.23 -4.83 -6.94
C LEU A 25 -8.91 -5.29 -6.31
N ALA A 26 -7.83 -5.37 -7.09
CA ALA A 26 -6.50 -5.68 -6.55
C ALA A 26 -6.04 -4.62 -5.52
N PHE A 27 -6.16 -3.33 -5.85
CA PHE A 27 -5.84 -2.27 -4.89
C PHE A 27 -6.72 -2.30 -3.65
N LEU A 28 -8.01 -2.61 -3.82
CA LEU A 28 -8.93 -2.69 -2.70
C LEU A 28 -8.56 -3.84 -1.76
N VAL A 29 -8.30 -5.04 -2.28
CA VAL A 29 -7.91 -6.20 -1.46
C VAL A 29 -6.54 -5.99 -0.80
N PHE A 30 -5.51 -5.64 -1.59
CA PHE A 30 -4.14 -5.48 -1.06
C PHE A 30 -4.00 -4.25 -0.16
N GLY A 31 -4.74 -3.17 -0.42
CA GLY A 31 -4.76 -1.98 0.44
C GLY A 31 -5.59 -2.16 1.71
N SER A 32 -6.59 -3.05 1.70
CA SER A 32 -7.40 -3.35 2.89
C SER A 32 -6.73 -4.33 3.84
N LEU A 33 -5.81 -5.18 3.37
CA LEU A 33 -5.11 -6.18 4.20
C LEU A 33 -4.43 -5.57 5.46
N PRO A 34 -3.64 -4.48 5.35
CA PRO A 34 -3.04 -3.82 6.52
C PRO A 34 -4.08 -3.22 7.48
N LEU A 35 -5.17 -2.64 6.94
CA LEU A 35 -6.26 -2.07 7.73
C LEU A 35 -7.06 -3.15 8.48
N LEU A 36 -7.31 -4.29 7.84
CA LEU A 36 -8.02 -5.40 8.45
C LEU A 36 -7.22 -6.00 9.60
N SER A 37 -5.88 -6.04 9.48
CA SER A 37 -5.00 -6.38 10.59
C SER A 37 -5.13 -5.43 11.78
N PHE A 38 -5.34 -4.14 11.52
CA PHE A 38 -5.56 -3.16 12.57
C PHE A 38 -6.84 -3.50 13.35
N ILE A 39 -7.93 -3.81 12.65
CA ILE A 39 -9.25 -4.17 13.22
C ILE A 39 -9.17 -5.45 14.08
N VAL A 40 -8.50 -6.49 13.59
CA VAL A 40 -8.40 -7.78 14.30
C VAL A 40 -7.49 -7.70 15.53
N LEU A 41 -6.55 -6.75 15.55
CA LEU A 41 -5.62 -6.57 16.67
C LEU A 41 -6.21 -5.72 17.82
N ILE A 42 -7.31 -4.99 17.58
CA ILE A 42 -8.06 -4.22 18.60
C ILE A 42 -8.43 -5.05 19.84
N PRO A 43 -9.01 -6.26 19.74
CA PRO A 43 -9.39 -7.04 20.91
C PRO A 43 -8.20 -7.71 21.65
N PHE A 44 -7.01 -7.78 21.04
CA PHE A 44 -5.86 -8.52 21.61
C PHE A 44 -4.87 -7.64 22.38
N THR A 45 -4.87 -6.31 22.19
CA THR A 45 -3.91 -5.41 22.85
C THR A 45 -4.43 -3.97 22.99
N ASN A 46 -4.37 -3.42 24.20
CA ASN A 46 -4.78 -2.03 24.48
C ASN A 46 -3.67 -0.99 24.22
N SER A 47 -2.46 -1.42 23.81
CA SER A 47 -1.35 -0.50 23.53
C SER A 47 -1.34 -0.05 22.07
N ASP A 48 -1.46 1.26 21.84
CA ASP A 48 -1.42 1.86 20.50
C ASP A 48 -0.10 1.62 19.76
N GLN A 49 1.02 1.50 20.50
CA GLN A 49 2.32 1.15 19.91
C GLN A 49 2.33 -0.27 19.32
N VAL A 50 1.68 -1.22 19.99
CA VAL A 50 1.58 -2.60 19.51
C VAL A 50 0.68 -2.67 18.27
N LYS A 51 -0.42 -1.91 18.26
CA LYS A 51 -1.30 -1.80 17.08
C LYS A 51 -0.57 -1.23 15.87
N PHE A 52 0.18 -0.13 16.07
CA PHE A 52 0.96 0.49 15.01
C PHE A 52 2.05 -0.44 14.46
N THR A 53 2.80 -1.10 15.35
CA THR A 53 3.86 -2.04 14.97
C THR A 53 3.30 -3.24 14.22
N GLY A 54 2.18 -3.81 14.68
CA GLY A 54 1.49 -4.91 14.01
C GLY A 54 1.01 -4.54 12.61
N ALA A 55 0.43 -3.34 12.45
CA ALA A 55 0.00 -2.84 11.15
C ALA A 55 1.18 -2.59 10.20
N CYS A 56 2.30 -2.06 10.70
CA CYS A 56 3.53 -1.89 9.93
C CYS A 56 4.10 -3.23 9.47
N ALA A 57 4.14 -4.23 10.36
CA ALA A 57 4.61 -5.57 10.03
C ALA A 57 3.74 -6.25 8.98
N LEU A 58 2.41 -6.13 9.07
CA LEU A 58 1.51 -6.68 8.05
C LEU A 58 1.55 -5.91 6.73
N ALA A 59 1.71 -4.58 6.77
CA ALA A 59 1.97 -3.79 5.57
C ALA A 59 3.26 -4.26 4.87
N ALA A 60 4.34 -4.49 5.62
CA ALA A 60 5.58 -5.05 5.08
C ALA A 60 5.36 -6.45 4.49
N ALA A 61 4.64 -7.34 5.18
CA ALA A 61 4.32 -8.67 4.67
C ALA A 61 3.49 -8.62 3.37
N ALA A 62 2.50 -7.72 3.29
CA ALA A 62 1.71 -7.50 2.08
C ALA A 62 2.58 -6.99 0.93
N LEU A 63 3.50 -6.05 1.19
CA LEU A 63 4.45 -5.55 0.19
C LEU A 63 5.43 -6.64 -0.29
N VAL A 64 5.87 -7.54 0.60
CA VAL A 64 6.68 -8.71 0.22
C VAL A 64 5.88 -9.62 -0.72
N LEU A 65 4.64 -9.99 -0.36
CA LEU A 65 3.78 -10.82 -1.19
C LEU A 65 3.50 -10.18 -2.56
N LEU A 66 3.28 -8.86 -2.58
CA LEU A 66 3.16 -8.09 -3.82
C LEU A 66 4.44 -8.11 -4.66
N GLY A 67 5.60 -7.94 -4.02
CA GLY A 67 6.90 -8.00 -4.69
C GLY A 67 7.20 -9.36 -5.31
N ILE A 68 6.85 -10.45 -4.61
CA ILE A 68 6.96 -11.83 -5.11
C ILE A 68 6.01 -12.03 -6.30
N SER A 69 4.75 -11.59 -6.16
CA SER A 69 3.74 -11.70 -7.22
C SER A 69 4.16 -10.95 -8.47
N LYS A 70 4.67 -9.71 -8.30
CA LYS A 70 5.27 -8.92 -9.39
C LYS A 70 6.45 -9.63 -10.04
N GLY A 71 7.37 -10.19 -9.25
CA GLY A 71 8.53 -10.92 -9.78
C GLY A 71 8.12 -12.13 -10.62
N LYS A 72 7.11 -12.89 -10.14
CA LYS A 72 6.56 -14.05 -10.85
C LYS A 72 5.91 -13.67 -12.18
N ILE A 73 5.15 -12.59 -12.22
CA ILE A 73 4.44 -12.12 -13.42
C ILE A 73 5.43 -11.48 -14.41
N ALA A 74 6.42 -10.75 -13.93
CA ALA A 74 7.40 -10.04 -14.77
C ALA A 74 8.53 -10.92 -15.30
N GLY A 75 8.61 -12.20 -14.91
CA GLY A 75 9.71 -13.11 -15.29
C GLY A 75 11.09 -12.67 -14.77
N GLN A 76 11.13 -11.74 -13.81
CA GLN A 76 12.35 -11.20 -13.21
C GLN A 76 12.67 -11.93 -11.91
N SER A 77 13.94 -11.90 -11.51
CA SER A 77 14.35 -12.48 -10.21
C SER A 77 13.54 -11.88 -9.05
N TYR A 78 12.99 -12.75 -8.19
CA TYR A 78 12.07 -12.38 -7.12
C TYR A 78 12.67 -11.38 -6.12
N VAL A 79 13.96 -11.55 -5.80
CA VAL A 79 14.68 -10.78 -4.79
C VAL A 79 14.70 -9.28 -5.11
N PRO A 80 15.21 -8.82 -6.27
CA PRO A 80 15.20 -7.38 -6.58
C PRO A 80 13.80 -6.81 -6.71
N SER A 81 12.83 -7.57 -7.23
CA SER A 81 11.42 -7.14 -7.30
C SER A 81 10.83 -6.87 -5.92
N VAL A 82 11.10 -7.74 -4.95
CA VAL A 82 10.69 -7.55 -3.55
C VAL A 82 11.41 -6.35 -2.95
N VAL A 83 12.73 -6.24 -3.07
CA VAL A 83 13.52 -5.15 -2.48
C VAL A 83 13.05 -3.77 -2.98
N ILE A 84 12.85 -3.64 -4.30
CA ILE A 84 12.35 -2.40 -4.90
C ILE A 84 10.93 -2.09 -4.44
N THR A 85 10.06 -3.09 -4.33
CA THR A 85 8.68 -2.90 -3.86
C THR A 85 8.65 -2.47 -2.39
N LEU A 86 9.48 -3.08 -1.55
CA LEU A 86 9.62 -2.76 -0.13
C LEU A 86 10.19 -1.36 0.07
N THR A 87 11.22 -0.99 -0.69
CA THR A 87 11.86 0.34 -0.58
C THR A 87 10.89 1.45 -0.98
N ASN A 88 10.16 1.28 -2.09
CA ASN A 88 9.12 2.23 -2.49
C ASN A 88 8.00 2.32 -1.44
N GLY A 89 7.56 1.18 -0.90
CA GLY A 89 6.57 1.15 0.16
C GLY A 89 7.04 1.85 1.44
N ALA A 90 8.31 1.67 1.82
CA ALA A 90 8.90 2.33 2.99
C ALA A 90 8.98 3.86 2.81
N ILE A 91 9.34 4.34 1.62
CA ILE A 91 9.35 5.78 1.30
C ILE A 91 7.92 6.34 1.39
N ALA A 92 6.95 5.65 0.78
CA ALA A 92 5.54 6.05 0.84
C ALA A 92 4.99 6.06 2.27
N ALA A 93 5.29 5.03 3.07
CA ALA A 93 4.89 4.94 4.47
C ALA A 93 5.52 6.05 5.32
N THR A 94 6.80 6.36 5.10
CA THR A 94 7.50 7.46 5.78
C THR A 94 6.87 8.81 5.44
N ALA A 95 6.56 9.04 4.17
CA ALA A 95 5.86 10.25 3.73
C ALA A 95 4.47 10.36 4.37
N ALA A 96 3.69 9.28 4.37
CA ALA A 96 2.36 9.25 4.98
C ALA A 96 2.41 9.49 6.51
N TYR A 97 3.36 8.87 7.20
CA TYR A 97 3.57 9.09 8.64
C TYR A 97 3.98 10.53 8.94
N SER A 98 4.90 11.09 8.15
CA SER A 98 5.36 12.49 8.32
C SER A 98 4.22 13.48 8.11
N LEU A 99 3.37 13.24 7.10
CA LEU A 99 2.17 14.04 6.88
C LEU A 99 1.18 13.90 8.04
N GLY A 100 0.94 12.68 8.53
CA GLY A 100 0.06 12.45 9.69
C GLY A 100 0.57 13.12 10.96
N TRP A 101 1.88 13.08 11.21
CA TRP A 101 2.52 13.75 12.33
C TRP A 101 2.44 15.27 12.21
N THR A 102 2.72 15.82 11.02
CA THR A 102 2.64 17.26 10.75
C THR A 102 1.21 17.75 10.91
N LEU A 103 0.23 17.03 10.37
CA LEU A 103 -1.19 17.35 10.53
C LEU A 103 -1.61 17.31 12.00
N ARG A 104 -1.18 16.31 12.78
CA ARG A 104 -1.45 16.26 14.22
C ARG A 104 -0.88 17.47 14.97
N ASN A 105 0.33 17.88 14.62
CA ASN A 105 1.03 18.99 15.29
C ASN A 105 0.47 20.37 14.88
N VAL A 106 0.11 20.55 13.60
CA VAL A 106 -0.46 21.81 13.08
C VAL A 106 -1.93 21.96 13.44
N ALA A 107 -2.70 20.86 13.45
CA ALA A 107 -4.12 20.89 13.73
C ALA A 107 -4.46 21.13 15.22
N HIS A 108 -3.47 21.30 16.11
CA HIS A 108 -3.70 21.53 17.56
C HIS A 108 -4.80 20.61 18.10
N LEU A 109 -4.65 19.30 17.88
CA LEU A 109 -5.29 18.34 18.78
C LEU A 109 -4.42 18.24 20.04
N GLU A 110 -4.21 19.38 20.70
CA GLU A 110 -4.12 19.40 22.15
C GLU A 110 -5.46 18.86 22.62
N ASP A 111 -5.44 17.72 23.27
CA ASP A 111 -6.47 17.43 24.25
C ASP A 111 -6.53 18.65 25.19
N THR A 112 -7.53 19.49 25.02
CA THR A 112 -8.27 20.05 26.16
C THR A 112 -8.87 18.87 26.95
N GLY A 113 -7.97 18.13 27.62
CA GLY A 113 -8.23 17.06 28.58
C GLY A 113 -7.68 17.42 29.95
N ASN A 114 -7.54 18.72 30.24
CA ASN A 114 -7.28 19.24 31.58
C ASN A 114 -8.10 20.52 31.82
N ALA A 115 -9.42 20.36 31.87
CA ALA A 115 -10.32 21.31 32.52
C ALA A 115 -11.33 20.48 33.33
N GLY A 116 -10.91 20.05 34.52
CA GLY A 116 -11.74 19.25 35.40
C GLY A 116 -10.93 18.61 36.50
N SER A 117 -10.60 19.44 37.48
CA SER A 117 -10.29 19.08 38.87
C SER A 117 -11.10 17.91 39.41
#